data_AF-A0A3M0G721-F1
#
_entry.id   AF-A0A3M0G721-F1
#
_cell.length_a   1.000
_cell.length_b   1.000
_cell.length_c   1.000
_cell.angle_alpha   90.00
_cell.angle_beta   90.00
_cell.angle_gamma   90.00
#
_symmetry.space_group_name_H-M   'P 1'
#
loop_
_entity.id
_entity.type
_entity.pdbx_description
1 polymer ?
#
loop_
_entity_poly.entity_id
_entity_poly.type
_entity_poly.pdbx_seq_one_letter_code
_entity_poly.pdbx_strand_id
1 'polypeptide(L)'
;MTEHPSPQVAQLMAGIVDDRARMWALVSEVVSRPDTSVAQRLTSGAWVEDMQRSVQWLGDAAERFRPGLVALGEAADAAPVTLESLLAGFDDITSRERTHLAGVIDDLLVQLAAEKRSWSGGDHEHAKTLRLAQHDQLHKRMVPAVQQWCYDALNQQSTPVLSALAKVLVIVLGMETGRDFERAVEGEGFHITDAYVATMSPGPDSPRPE
;
A
#
# COMPACT_ATOMS: atom_id res chain seq x y z
N MET A 1 -29.20 -20.86 -0.51
CA MET A 1 -28.50 -21.27 0.73
C MET A 1 -27.12 -20.64 0.68
N THR A 2 -26.84 -19.68 1.56
CA THR A 2 -25.49 -19.11 1.70
C THR A 2 -24.71 -20.01 2.64
N GLU A 3 -23.76 -20.79 2.12
CA GLU A 3 -22.85 -21.56 2.96
C GLU A 3 -21.99 -20.59 3.78
N HIS A 4 -22.05 -20.73 5.11
CA HIS A 4 -21.17 -19.98 6.00
C HIS A 4 -19.77 -20.60 5.96
N PRO A 5 -18.70 -19.80 5.85
CA PRO A 5 -17.34 -20.32 5.93
C PRO A 5 -17.10 -21.02 7.26
N SER A 6 -16.26 -22.06 7.22
CA SER A 6 -15.90 -22.82 8.42
C SER A 6 -15.14 -21.94 9.42
N PRO A 7 -15.12 -22.29 10.72
CA PRO A 7 -14.35 -21.55 11.72
C PRO A 7 -12.85 -21.40 11.38
N GLN A 8 -12.27 -22.41 10.70
CA GLN A 8 -10.89 -22.37 10.25
C GLN A 8 -10.68 -21.30 9.17
N VAL A 9 -11.60 -21.20 8.21
CA VAL A 9 -11.56 -20.16 7.17
C VAL A 9 -11.74 -18.78 7.81
N ALA A 10 -12.68 -18.62 8.74
CA ALA A 10 -12.88 -17.34 9.44
C ALA A 10 -11.63 -16.88 10.20
N GLN A 11 -10.94 -17.80 10.88
CA GLN A 11 -9.69 -17.52 11.59
C GLN A 11 -8.56 -17.14 10.62
N LEU A 12 -8.45 -17.85 9.49
CA LEU A 12 -7.49 -17.51 8.44
C LEU A 12 -7.73 -16.10 7.89
N MET A 13 -8.98 -15.76 7.57
CA MET A 13 -9.35 -14.43 7.08
C MET A 13 -9.02 -13.33 8.10
N ALA A 14 -9.32 -13.56 9.39
CA ALA A 14 -8.95 -12.63 10.44
C ALA A 14 -7.43 -12.42 10.54
N GLY A 15 -6.63 -13.47 10.31
CA GLY A 15 -5.17 -13.39 10.23
C GLY A 15 -4.69 -12.54 9.05
N ILE A 16 -5.25 -12.78 7.85
CA ILE A 16 -4.94 -11.99 6.65
C ILE A 16 -5.27 -10.50 6.86
N VAL A 17 -6.41 -10.18 7.48
CA VAL A 17 -6.78 -8.79 7.77
C VAL A 17 -5.80 -8.15 8.75
N ASP A 18 -5.28 -8.92 9.71
CA ASP A 18 -4.27 -8.46 10.67
C ASP A 18 -2.93 -8.15 10.00
N ASP A 19 -2.49 -8.98 9.05
CA ASP A 19 -1.31 -8.74 8.24
C ASP A 19 -1.48 -7.49 7.35
N ARG A 20 -2.64 -7.33 6.72
CA ARG A 20 -2.98 -6.12 5.96
C ARG A 20 -2.96 -4.87 6.84
N ALA A 21 -3.47 -4.94 8.07
CA ALA A 21 -3.42 -3.83 9.02
C ALA A 21 -1.98 -3.47 9.40
N ARG A 22 -1.11 -4.47 9.62
CA ARG A 22 0.32 -4.24 9.84
C ARG A 22 0.99 -3.53 8.66
N MET A 23 0.74 -4.02 7.45
CA MET A 23 1.26 -3.40 6.21
C MET A 23 0.85 -1.92 6.12
N TRP A 24 -0.43 -1.60 6.31
CA TRP A 24 -0.92 -0.22 6.27
C TRP A 24 -0.41 0.65 7.42
N ALA A 25 -0.17 0.08 8.59
CA ALA A 25 0.46 0.81 9.70
C ALA A 25 1.90 1.22 9.36
N LEU A 26 2.68 0.31 8.74
CA LEU A 26 4.04 0.62 8.27
C LEU A 26 4.03 1.70 7.18
N VAL A 27 3.06 1.66 6.28
CA VAL A 27 2.85 2.73 5.29
C VAL A 27 2.51 4.05 5.98
N SER A 28 1.64 4.03 7.00
CA SER A 28 1.27 5.23 7.76
C SER A 28 2.48 5.92 8.38
N GLU A 29 3.43 5.15 8.92
CA GLU A 29 4.66 5.68 9.52
C GLU A 29 5.50 6.54 8.55
N VAL A 30 5.52 6.19 7.26
CA VAL A 30 6.39 6.84 6.26
C VAL A 30 5.67 7.92 5.45
N VAL A 31 4.35 7.83 5.31
CA VAL A 31 3.55 8.87 4.64
C VAL A 31 3.06 9.94 5.63
N SER A 32 2.96 9.62 6.91
CA SER A 32 2.81 10.61 7.98
C SER A 32 4.16 11.26 8.25
N ARG A 33 4.17 12.39 8.99
CA ARG A 33 5.42 13.08 9.32
C ARG A 33 6.35 12.10 10.07
N PRO A 34 7.51 11.73 9.49
CA PRO A 34 8.38 10.75 10.10
C PRO A 34 8.95 11.30 11.40
N ASP A 35 9.25 10.39 12.33
CA ASP A 35 9.91 10.70 13.59
C ASP A 35 11.24 9.95 13.74
N THR A 36 11.89 10.14 14.88
CA THR A 36 13.17 9.48 15.17
C THR A 36 13.06 7.95 15.16
N SER A 37 11.91 7.39 15.55
CA SER A 37 11.69 5.94 15.57
C SER A 37 11.67 5.37 14.16
N VAL A 38 10.98 6.04 13.22
CA VAL A 38 10.95 5.65 11.81
C VAL A 38 12.35 5.68 11.20
N ALA A 39 13.12 6.76 11.43
CA ALA A 39 14.49 6.88 10.95
C ALA A 39 15.40 5.76 11.46
N GLN A 40 15.29 5.40 12.75
CA GLN A 40 16.05 4.29 13.35
C GLN A 40 15.67 2.93 12.76
N ARG A 41 14.37 2.69 12.51
CA ARG A 41 13.89 1.43 11.93
C ARG A 41 14.27 1.27 10.46
N LEU A 42 14.29 2.37 9.70
CA LEU A 42 14.80 2.35 8.33
C LEU A 42 16.32 2.11 8.31
N THR A 43 17.08 2.79 9.16
CA THR A 43 18.54 2.60 9.26
C THR A 43 18.93 1.19 9.70
N SER A 44 18.18 0.59 10.62
CA SER A 44 18.47 -0.77 11.11
C SER A 44 17.90 -1.89 10.24
N GLY A 45 17.13 -1.57 9.19
CA GLY A 45 16.42 -2.54 8.36
C GLY A 45 15.15 -3.15 8.98
N ALA A 46 14.86 -2.87 10.25
CA ALA A 46 13.68 -3.41 10.95
C ALA A 46 12.35 -3.09 10.23
N TRP A 47 12.23 -1.91 9.61
CA TRP A 47 11.04 -1.57 8.83
C TRP A 47 10.86 -2.49 7.60
N VAL A 48 11.96 -2.83 6.91
CA VAL A 48 11.94 -3.75 5.77
C VAL A 48 11.52 -5.15 6.20
N GLU A 49 12.08 -5.66 7.30
CA GLU A 49 11.71 -6.96 7.87
C GLU A 49 10.22 -7.01 8.27
N ASP A 50 9.71 -5.95 8.89
CA ASP A 50 8.30 -5.83 9.25
C ASP A 50 7.40 -5.82 8.02
N MET A 51 7.79 -5.09 6.98
CA MET A 51 7.06 -5.03 5.73
C MET A 51 7.03 -6.40 5.06
N GLN A 52 8.18 -7.09 4.95
CA GLN A 52 8.27 -8.45 4.41
C GLN A 52 7.34 -9.42 5.14
N ARG A 53 7.33 -9.39 6.48
CA ARG A 53 6.42 -10.22 7.29
C ARG A 53 4.95 -9.89 7.03
N SER A 54 4.61 -8.61 6.92
CA SER A 54 3.23 -8.17 6.69
C SER A 54 2.64 -8.57 5.33
N VAL A 55 3.49 -8.96 4.36
CA VAL A 55 3.06 -9.35 3.01
C VAL A 55 3.19 -10.86 2.75
N GLN A 56 3.64 -11.67 3.72
CA GLN A 56 3.84 -13.12 3.53
C GLN A 56 2.58 -13.88 3.12
N TRP A 57 1.41 -13.41 3.55
CA TRP A 57 0.11 -13.99 3.20
C TRP A 57 -0.17 -13.97 1.69
N LEU A 58 0.55 -13.15 0.91
CA LEU A 58 0.46 -13.09 -0.55
C LEU A 58 1.11 -14.27 -1.27
N GLY A 59 1.93 -15.08 -0.58
CA GLY A 59 2.71 -16.15 -1.21
C GLY A 59 3.63 -15.59 -2.30
N ASP A 60 3.61 -16.19 -3.49
CA ASP A 60 4.47 -15.79 -4.61
C ASP A 60 4.27 -14.33 -5.04
N ALA A 61 3.09 -13.73 -4.80
CA ALA A 61 2.87 -12.32 -5.15
C ALA A 61 3.65 -11.34 -4.24
N ALA A 62 4.16 -11.80 -3.09
CA ALA A 62 5.06 -11.01 -2.25
C ALA A 62 6.37 -10.64 -2.97
N GLU A 63 6.76 -11.40 -4.01
CA GLU A 63 7.96 -11.13 -4.81
C GLU A 63 7.94 -9.76 -5.48
N ARG A 64 6.75 -9.19 -5.74
CA ARG A 64 6.61 -7.84 -6.28
C ARG A 64 7.22 -6.77 -5.37
N PHE A 65 7.26 -7.01 -4.06
CA PHE A 65 7.87 -6.07 -3.10
C PHE A 65 9.39 -6.11 -3.12
N ARG A 66 9.99 -7.22 -3.57
CA ARG A 66 11.44 -7.46 -3.43
C ARG A 66 12.28 -6.32 -4.04
N PRO A 67 12.04 -5.84 -5.28
CA PRO A 67 12.87 -4.77 -5.85
C PRO A 67 12.81 -3.47 -5.03
N GLY A 68 11.61 -3.07 -4.58
CA GLY A 68 11.43 -1.86 -3.77
C GLY A 68 12.09 -1.97 -2.39
N LEU A 69 11.99 -3.13 -1.75
CA LEU A 69 12.61 -3.38 -0.44
C LEU A 69 14.13 -3.52 -0.51
N VAL A 70 14.67 -4.12 -1.57
CA VAL A 70 16.11 -4.17 -1.82
C VAL A 70 16.65 -2.75 -2.04
N ALA A 71 16.00 -1.95 -2.89
CA ALA A 71 16.40 -0.57 -3.13
C ALA A 71 16.35 0.28 -1.85
N LEU A 72 15.39 0.02 -0.96
CA LEU A 72 15.29 0.70 0.34
C LEU A 72 16.46 0.32 1.26
N GLY A 73 16.81 -0.97 1.31
CA GLY A 73 17.97 -1.45 2.07
C GLY A 73 19.29 -0.87 1.56
N GLU A 74 19.51 -0.91 0.23
CA GLU A 74 20.69 -0.32 -0.40
C GLU A 74 20.81 1.19 -0.14
N ALA A 75 19.68 1.92 -0.18
CA ALA A 75 19.63 3.34 0.13
C ALA A 75 19.98 3.63 1.60
N ALA A 76 19.51 2.80 2.54
CA ALA A 76 19.80 2.93 3.97
C ALA A 76 21.25 2.53 4.33
N ASP A 77 21.83 1.57 3.60
CA ASP A 77 23.22 1.15 3.77
C ASP A 77 24.21 2.17 3.19
N ALA A 78 23.85 2.83 2.08
CA ALA A 78 24.69 3.84 1.43
C ALA A 78 24.89 5.08 2.31
N ALA A 79 23.90 5.46 3.11
CA ALA A 79 24.00 6.53 4.09
C ALA A 79 22.99 6.33 5.23
N PRO A 80 23.36 6.56 6.51
CA PRO A 80 22.42 6.46 7.62
C PRO A 80 21.18 7.33 7.39
N VAL A 81 20.01 6.72 7.56
CA VAL A 81 18.73 7.43 7.41
C VAL A 81 18.50 8.27 8.66
N THR A 82 18.75 9.57 8.57
CA THR A 82 18.51 10.51 9.68
C THR A 82 17.11 11.11 9.57
N LEU A 83 16.54 11.51 10.71
CA LEU A 83 15.28 12.25 10.72
C LEU A 83 15.38 13.53 9.87
N GLU A 84 16.54 14.22 9.91
CA GLU A 84 16.79 15.40 9.08
C GLU A 84 16.71 15.09 7.57
N SER A 85 17.37 14.00 7.13
CA SER A 85 17.32 13.59 5.72
C SER A 85 15.92 13.18 5.26
N LEU A 86 15.13 12.56 6.14
CA LEU A 86 13.75 12.21 5.84
C LEU A 86 12.90 13.48 5.75
N LEU A 87 13.01 14.38 6.73
CA LEU A 87 12.23 15.62 6.76
C LEU A 87 12.57 16.55 5.59
N ALA A 88 13.83 16.61 5.15
CA ALA A 88 14.24 17.44 4.01
C ALA A 88 13.45 17.08 2.74
N GLY A 89 13.38 15.79 2.37
CA GLY A 89 12.57 15.36 1.23
C GLY A 89 11.06 15.40 1.49
N PHE A 90 10.65 15.35 2.76
CA PHE A 90 9.26 15.27 3.16
C PHE A 90 8.54 16.63 3.26
N ASP A 91 9.28 17.69 3.58
CA ASP A 91 8.77 19.06 3.61
C ASP A 91 8.54 19.62 2.19
N ASP A 92 9.23 19.08 1.20
CA ASP A 92 9.02 19.37 -0.22
C ASP A 92 7.75 18.72 -0.79
N ILE A 93 7.27 17.64 -0.16
CA ILE A 93 5.99 17.03 -0.51
C ILE A 93 4.84 17.89 0.05
N THR A 94 3.89 18.19 -0.82
CA THR A 94 2.73 19.03 -0.50
C THR A 94 1.99 18.60 0.79
N SER A 95 1.98 19.50 1.78
CA SER A 95 1.46 19.22 3.13
C SER A 95 0.00 18.77 3.17
N ARG A 96 -0.81 19.19 2.20
CA ARG A 96 -2.25 18.88 2.12
C ARG A 96 -2.49 17.43 1.69
N GLU A 97 -1.81 16.98 0.65
CA GLU A 97 -1.88 15.64 0.07
C GLU A 97 -1.43 14.62 1.10
N ARG A 98 -0.35 14.93 1.81
CA ARG A 98 0.11 14.17 2.97
C ARG A 98 -0.95 14.02 4.05
N THR A 99 -1.49 15.13 4.55
CA THR A 99 -2.50 15.09 5.62
C THR A 99 -3.75 14.32 5.16
N HIS A 100 -4.10 14.45 3.88
CA HIS A 100 -5.18 13.65 3.29
C HIS A 100 -4.85 12.15 3.30
N LEU A 101 -3.67 11.75 2.81
CA LEU A 101 -3.23 10.35 2.79
C LEU A 101 -3.20 9.73 4.18
N ALA A 102 -2.58 10.40 5.16
CA ALA A 102 -2.53 9.95 6.54
C ALA A 102 -3.96 9.72 7.09
N GLY A 103 -4.87 10.68 6.87
CA GLY A 103 -6.27 10.53 7.29
C GLY A 103 -7.01 9.38 6.60
N VAL A 104 -6.75 9.12 5.32
CA VAL A 104 -7.34 7.97 4.61
C VAL A 104 -6.80 6.65 5.16
N ILE A 105 -5.53 6.58 5.55
CA ILE A 105 -4.94 5.39 6.15
C ILE A 105 -5.49 5.15 7.55
N ASP A 106 -5.64 6.20 8.37
CA ASP A 106 -6.25 6.10 9.70
C ASP A 106 -7.69 5.54 9.61
N ASP A 107 -8.50 6.08 8.70
CA ASP A 107 -9.85 5.57 8.42
C ASP A 107 -9.80 4.07 8.00
N LEU A 108 -8.83 3.69 7.17
CA LEU A 108 -8.66 2.32 6.68
C LEU A 108 -8.27 1.36 7.81
N LEU A 109 -7.35 1.76 8.69
CA LEU A 109 -6.92 0.96 9.84
C LEU A 109 -8.08 0.69 10.81
N VAL A 110 -8.97 1.68 11.02
CA VAL A 110 -10.21 1.49 11.78
C VAL A 110 -11.13 0.46 11.12
N GLN A 111 -11.29 0.54 9.78
CA GLN A 111 -12.10 -0.43 9.03
C GLN A 111 -11.52 -1.84 9.05
N LEU A 112 -10.19 -1.98 8.97
CA LEU A 112 -9.51 -3.28 9.06
C LEU A 112 -9.69 -3.90 10.45
N ALA A 113 -9.60 -3.11 11.52
CA ALA A 113 -9.88 -3.59 12.87
C ALA A 113 -11.35 -4.04 13.04
N ALA A 114 -12.30 -3.35 12.39
CA ALA A 114 -13.70 -3.78 12.35
C ALA A 114 -13.89 -5.07 11.53
N GLU A 115 -13.22 -5.19 10.37
CA GLU A 115 -13.29 -6.37 9.51
C GLU A 115 -12.75 -7.60 10.23
N LYS A 116 -11.60 -7.48 10.90
CA LYS A 116 -11.00 -8.56 11.70
C LYS A 116 -11.97 -9.05 12.78
N ARG A 117 -12.58 -8.13 13.53
CA ARG A 117 -13.57 -8.47 14.57
C ARG A 117 -14.79 -9.17 13.98
N SER A 118 -15.22 -8.76 12.79
CA SER A 118 -16.37 -9.37 12.10
C SER A 118 -16.06 -10.80 11.66
N TRP A 119 -14.88 -11.04 11.08
CA TRP A 119 -14.41 -12.39 10.76
C TRP A 119 -14.31 -13.28 12.01
N SER A 120 -13.66 -12.82 13.06
CA SER A 120 -13.51 -13.59 14.30
C SER A 120 -14.83 -13.80 15.06
N GLY A 121 -15.81 -12.90 14.88
CA GLY A 121 -17.13 -12.97 15.51
C GLY A 121 -18.18 -13.76 14.73
N GLY A 122 -17.85 -14.25 13.52
CA GLY A 122 -18.77 -15.01 12.67
C GLY A 122 -19.70 -14.16 11.80
N ASP A 123 -19.60 -12.82 11.84
CA ASP A 123 -20.38 -11.91 11.00
C ASP A 123 -19.68 -11.69 9.65
N HIS A 124 -19.71 -12.74 8.82
CA HIS A 124 -18.99 -12.78 7.56
C HIS A 124 -19.56 -11.82 6.50
N GLU A 125 -20.86 -11.54 6.55
CA GLU A 125 -21.50 -10.62 5.61
C GLU A 125 -21.11 -9.16 5.92
N HIS A 126 -21.04 -8.80 7.21
CA HIS A 126 -20.49 -7.50 7.58
C HIS A 126 -19.01 -7.39 7.22
N ALA A 127 -18.21 -8.43 7.44
CA ALA A 127 -16.79 -8.44 7.05
C ALA A 127 -16.59 -8.20 5.54
N LYS A 128 -17.36 -8.88 4.68
CA LYS A 128 -17.36 -8.66 3.22
C LYS A 128 -17.79 -7.24 2.85
N THR A 129 -18.81 -6.70 3.54
CA THR A 129 -19.28 -5.33 3.32
C THR A 129 -18.19 -4.31 3.63
N LEU A 130 -17.46 -4.50 4.75
CA LEU A 130 -16.31 -3.68 5.11
C LEU A 130 -15.20 -3.78 4.07
N ARG A 131 -14.87 -4.99 3.60
CA ARG A 131 -13.85 -5.20 2.55
C ARG A 131 -14.16 -4.43 1.27
N LEU A 132 -15.43 -4.42 0.84
CA LEU A 132 -15.87 -3.63 -0.32
C LEU A 132 -15.76 -2.12 -0.06
N ALA A 133 -16.16 -1.65 1.12
CA ALA A 133 -16.05 -0.24 1.51
C ALA A 133 -14.59 0.24 1.55
N GLN A 134 -13.67 -0.59 2.07
CA GLN A 134 -12.24 -0.33 2.06
C GLN A 134 -11.70 -0.19 0.63
N HIS A 135 -12.09 -1.11 -0.27
CA HIS A 135 -11.68 -1.06 -1.67
C HIS A 135 -12.19 0.21 -2.37
N ASP A 136 -13.46 0.59 -2.13
CA ASP A 136 -14.04 1.82 -2.66
C ASP A 136 -13.32 3.07 -2.13
N GLN A 137 -12.99 3.10 -0.84
CA GLN A 137 -12.20 4.17 -0.22
C GLN A 137 -10.80 4.28 -0.84
N LEU A 138 -10.09 3.15 -0.98
CA LEU A 138 -8.79 3.13 -1.63
C LEU A 138 -8.88 3.69 -3.04
N HIS A 139 -9.88 3.27 -3.80
CA HIS A 139 -10.02 3.72 -5.18
C HIS A 139 -10.38 5.21 -5.29
N LYS A 140 -11.35 5.70 -4.50
CA LYS A 140 -11.86 7.08 -4.61
C LYS A 140 -10.99 8.12 -3.93
N ARG A 141 -10.31 7.76 -2.84
CA ARG A 141 -9.58 8.71 -1.97
C ARG A 141 -8.07 8.48 -2.01
N MET A 142 -7.62 7.23 -1.91
CA MET A 142 -6.18 6.93 -1.82
C MET A 142 -5.47 7.07 -3.15
N VAL A 143 -5.98 6.45 -4.22
CA VAL A 143 -5.31 6.43 -5.54
C VAL A 143 -4.98 7.84 -6.06
N PRO A 144 -5.92 8.82 -6.06
CA PRO A 144 -5.61 10.17 -6.53
C PRO A 144 -4.53 10.87 -5.69
N ALA A 145 -4.55 10.65 -4.37
CA ALA A 145 -3.62 11.31 -3.46
C ALA A 145 -2.22 10.66 -3.50
N VAL A 146 -2.14 9.34 -3.64
CA VAL A 146 -0.86 8.63 -3.78
C VAL A 146 -0.20 8.95 -5.11
N GLN A 147 -0.99 9.16 -6.18
CA GLN A 147 -0.45 9.62 -7.46
C GLN A 147 0.40 10.88 -7.23
N GLN A 148 -0.18 11.97 -6.72
CA GLN A 148 0.57 13.20 -6.52
C GLN A 148 1.76 13.02 -5.57
N TRP A 149 1.57 12.28 -4.47
CA TRP A 149 2.64 12.04 -3.50
C TRP A 149 3.83 11.28 -4.11
N CYS A 150 3.57 10.22 -4.89
CA CYS A 150 4.60 9.45 -5.56
C CYS A 150 5.30 10.26 -6.66
N TYR A 151 4.58 11.12 -7.38
CA TYR A 151 5.19 12.03 -8.34
C TYR A 151 6.21 12.94 -7.64
N ASP A 152 5.81 13.58 -6.54
CA ASP A 152 6.70 14.46 -5.77
C ASP A 152 7.91 13.67 -5.23
N ALA A 153 7.68 12.47 -4.66
CA ALA A 153 8.68 11.59 -4.06
C ALA A 153 9.67 10.93 -5.06
N LEU A 154 9.36 10.94 -6.36
CA LEU A 154 10.19 10.33 -7.40
C LEU A 154 10.88 11.35 -8.31
N ASN A 155 10.50 12.62 -8.23
CA ASN A 155 11.15 13.70 -8.97
C ASN A 155 12.42 14.21 -8.26
N GLN A 156 13.24 14.96 -9.02
CA GLN A 156 14.70 15.13 -8.89
C GLN A 156 15.26 15.80 -7.61
N GLN A 157 14.49 15.93 -6.53
CA GLN A 157 14.97 16.43 -5.23
C GLN A 157 14.71 15.47 -4.07
N SER A 158 14.07 14.33 -4.33
CA SER A 158 13.80 13.32 -3.31
C SER A 158 15.03 12.49 -2.98
N THR A 159 15.16 12.09 -1.70
CA THR A 159 16.22 11.19 -1.27
C THR A 159 15.98 9.78 -1.83
N PRO A 160 17.04 8.96 -2.05
CA PRO A 160 16.88 7.59 -2.53
C PRO A 160 15.94 6.74 -1.66
N VAL A 161 15.96 6.98 -0.34
CA VAL A 161 15.06 6.34 0.64
C VAL A 161 13.60 6.70 0.34
N LEU A 162 13.29 7.98 0.12
CA LEU A 162 11.93 8.45 -0.16
C LEU A 162 11.41 7.89 -1.49
N SER A 163 12.26 7.84 -2.52
CA SER A 163 11.93 7.21 -3.80
C SER A 163 11.69 5.71 -3.66
N ALA A 164 12.47 4.99 -2.86
CA ALA A 164 12.23 3.57 -2.60
C ALA A 164 10.91 3.33 -1.84
N LEU A 165 10.61 4.17 -0.84
CA LEU A 165 9.34 4.13 -0.11
C LEU A 165 8.13 4.40 -1.04
N ALA A 166 8.26 5.34 -1.98
CA ALA A 166 7.24 5.60 -2.98
C ALA A 166 6.96 4.38 -3.87
N LYS A 167 8.00 3.66 -4.29
CA LYS A 167 7.83 2.41 -5.04
C LYS A 167 7.11 1.35 -4.21
N VAL A 168 7.47 1.18 -2.94
CA VAL A 168 6.76 0.24 -2.04
C VAL A 168 5.28 0.61 -1.92
N LEU A 169 4.95 1.90 -1.75
CA LEU A 169 3.56 2.37 -1.67
C LEU A 169 2.75 2.07 -2.95
N VAL A 170 3.36 2.28 -4.12
CA VAL A 170 2.75 1.94 -5.43
C VAL A 170 2.42 0.45 -5.50
N ILE A 171 3.34 -0.41 -5.05
CA ILE A 171 3.13 -1.86 -5.02
C ILE A 171 2.00 -2.24 -4.05
N VAL A 172 1.99 -1.68 -2.83
CA VAL A 172 0.90 -1.87 -1.85
C VAL A 172 -0.45 -1.53 -2.46
N LEU A 173 -0.55 -0.36 -3.11
CA LEU A 173 -1.78 0.07 -3.77
C LEU A 173 -2.17 -0.84 -4.92
N GLY A 174 -1.21 -1.24 -5.75
CA GLY A 174 -1.49 -2.12 -6.87
C GLY A 174 -2.07 -3.46 -6.42
N MET A 175 -1.53 -4.00 -5.34
CA MET A 175 -2.02 -5.22 -4.71
C MET A 175 -3.43 -5.08 -4.11
N GLU A 176 -3.71 -4.02 -3.35
CA GLU A 176 -5.02 -3.83 -2.70
C GLU A 176 -6.14 -3.45 -3.67
N THR A 177 -5.78 -2.85 -4.81
CA THR A 177 -6.75 -2.42 -5.83
C THR A 177 -6.84 -3.37 -7.02
N GLY A 178 -5.90 -4.32 -7.16
CA GLY A 178 -5.77 -5.19 -8.33
C GLY A 178 -5.31 -4.46 -9.59
N ARG A 179 -4.69 -3.27 -9.46
CA ARG A 179 -4.23 -2.44 -10.58
C ARG A 179 -2.73 -2.42 -10.69
N ASP A 180 -2.22 -2.26 -11.90
CA ASP A 180 -0.80 -2.05 -12.13
C ASP A 180 -0.51 -0.55 -12.17
N PHE A 181 0.05 -0.03 -11.09
CA PHE A 181 0.50 1.36 -10.99
C PHE A 181 2.00 1.52 -11.27
N GLU A 182 2.76 0.42 -11.31
CA GLU A 182 4.22 0.44 -11.51
C GLU A 182 4.54 1.04 -12.89
N ARG A 183 3.78 0.65 -13.92
CA ARG A 183 3.90 1.21 -15.28
C ARG A 183 3.67 2.71 -15.37
N ALA A 184 2.74 3.23 -14.57
CA ALA A 184 2.43 4.65 -14.56
C ALA A 184 3.53 5.47 -13.87
N VAL A 185 4.32 4.82 -13.02
CA VAL A 185 5.43 5.40 -12.27
C VAL A 185 6.74 5.35 -13.06
N GLU A 186 6.95 4.31 -13.86
CA GLU A 186 8.19 4.08 -14.62
C GLU A 186 8.19 4.66 -16.05
N GLY A 187 7.06 5.11 -16.58
CA GLY A 187 6.93 5.67 -17.95
C GLY A 187 7.17 7.18 -18.08
N GLU A 188 7.60 7.63 -19.28
CA GLU A 188 7.73 9.04 -19.69
C GLU A 188 6.36 9.77 -19.67
N GLY A 189 5.87 10.13 -18.49
CA GLY A 189 4.59 10.82 -18.31
C GLY A 189 3.73 10.14 -17.25
N PHE A 190 3.77 10.68 -16.03
CA PHE A 190 3.07 10.12 -14.88
C PHE A 190 1.56 10.39 -14.95
N HIS A 191 0.80 9.50 -15.59
CA HIS A 191 -0.66 9.56 -15.69
C HIS A 191 -1.30 8.25 -15.21
N ILE A 192 -1.49 8.08 -13.89
CA ILE A 192 -2.17 6.90 -13.30
C ILE A 192 -3.65 6.79 -13.77
N THR A 193 -4.24 7.86 -14.29
CA THR A 193 -5.60 7.87 -14.82
C THR A 193 -5.81 6.97 -16.04
N ASP A 194 -4.78 6.70 -16.85
CA ASP A 194 -4.94 5.95 -18.11
C ASP A 194 -5.02 4.42 -17.88
N ALA A 195 -4.45 3.92 -16.78
CA ALA A 195 -4.58 2.52 -16.37
C ALA A 195 -6.03 2.14 -15.98
N TYR A 196 -6.87 3.13 -15.67
CA TYR A 196 -8.29 2.94 -15.34
C TYR A 196 -9.15 2.54 -16.55
N VAL A 197 -8.80 3.03 -17.75
CA VAL A 197 -9.58 2.79 -18.98
C VAL A 197 -9.20 1.47 -19.65
N ALA A 198 -7.92 1.08 -19.58
CA ALA A 198 -7.43 -0.15 -20.21
C ALA A 198 -7.95 -1.44 -19.57
N THR A 199 -8.33 -1.41 -18.28
CA THR A 199 -8.81 -2.59 -17.53
C THR A 199 -10.34 -2.73 -17.50
N MET A 200 -11.09 -1.71 -17.93
CA MET A 200 -12.56 -1.72 -18.02
C MET A 200 -13.11 -1.75 -19.44
N SER A 201 -12.26 -1.77 -20.47
CA SER A 201 -12.72 -2.10 -21.83
C SER A 201 -13.01 -3.61 -21.91
N PRO A 202 -14.27 -4.05 -22.10
CA PRO A 202 -14.52 -5.43 -22.50
C PRO A 202 -13.76 -5.65 -23.80
N GLY A 203 -12.86 -6.64 -23.82
CA GLY A 203 -12.09 -6.96 -25.01
C GLY A 203 -13.03 -7.16 -26.21
N PRO A 204 -12.72 -6.57 -27.39
CA PRO A 204 -13.53 -6.79 -28.58
C PRO A 204 -13.45 -8.28 -28.97
N ASP A 205 -14.63 -8.91 -29.09
CA ASP A 205 -14.89 -10.16 -29.78
C ASP A 205 -13.83 -11.27 -29.66
N SER A 206 -13.92 -12.08 -28.61
CA SER A 206 -13.42 -13.46 -28.69
C SER A 206 -14.48 -14.31 -29.42
N PRO A 207 -14.15 -14.95 -30.56
CA PRO A 207 -15.11 -15.78 -31.27
C PRO A 207 -15.52 -16.98 -30.42
N ARG A 208 -16.83 -17.26 -30.37
CA ARG A 208 -17.36 -18.48 -29.75
C ARG A 208 -16.90 -19.70 -30.55
N PRO A 209 -16.32 -20.73 -29.92
CA PRO A 209 -16.10 -22.00 -30.59
C PRO A 209 -17.46 -22.68 -30.86
N GLU A 210 -17.60 -23.22 -32.06
CA GLU A 210 -18.73 -24.06 -32.50
C GLU A 210 -18.80 -25.39 -31.74
#